data_AF-A0A3C0GHW3-F1
#
_entry.id   AF-A0A3C0GHW3-F1
#
_cell.length_a   1.000
_cell.length_b   1.000
_cell.length_c   1.000
_cell.angle_alpha   90.00
_cell.angle_beta   90.00
_cell.angle_gamma   90.00
#
_symmetry.space_group_name_H-M   'P 1'
#
loop_
_entity.id
_entity.type
_entity.pdbx_description
1 polymer ?
#
loop_
_entity_poly.entity_id
_entity_poly.type
_entity_poly.pdbx_seq_one_letter_code
_entity_poly.pdbx_strand_id
1 'polypeptide(L)'
;MADKTTDSLTNSEVVKQGNNEYRRTVQHLPAFYRTDTNQRFFSSTLDPLVQKGNLERLDGYVGRQDAYTRTINDRYLSTTSRDRMAYQLEPAVTYTDRDTTSINPEDQVKFTGTYDDYINQIKYLGGKVDNHDRLNKETVYSWNPAIDYDKLVNYREYYWIPEGVNAIEIDTVGPSVVAEYSVVNLAKGAYNFGHRPGENNPIIKLYRGNTYKFNVNAKGHPFYIMTEPYKSQVAEDGSTSTLYNTGVTNNGADYGTVTFTVPLTGTPDTLYYQCGNHDAMYGIIQIRTVTSIAKIDPEKDIIGVKNYSVRTLDLSNGMKIKFRNSLVGTDYKDKEYYVEGVGEAISLTDVDDLITPGSYSTETTILYDSKPYDTRPYAKAYYRPDSQDYITIKRDSLDQNAWSRYNRWFHRSVIEETARVNGFTPILDETARAKRPIIEFDSGLALYNHGTVAKKSVTLFDTVTTDAFST
;
A
#
# COMPACT_ATOMS: atom_id res chain seq x y z
N MET A 1 94.33 -28.35 -11.03
CA MET A 1 93.95 -27.96 -12.40
C MET A 1 92.43 -28.11 -12.50
N ALA A 2 91.62 -27.16 -12.89
CA ALA A 2 91.72 -25.73 -13.12
C ALA A 2 90.28 -25.23 -12.95
N ASP A 3 90.17 -24.00 -12.48
CA ASP A 3 88.96 -23.25 -12.20
C ASP A 3 87.93 -23.32 -13.34
N LYS A 4 86.67 -23.64 -13.02
CA LYS A 4 85.50 -23.17 -13.78
C LYS A 4 84.55 -22.54 -12.78
N THR A 5 84.63 -21.23 -12.67
CA THR A 5 83.62 -20.36 -12.06
C THR A 5 82.27 -20.70 -12.65
N THR A 6 81.48 -21.51 -11.94
CA THR A 6 80.11 -21.84 -12.36
C THR A 6 79.17 -20.89 -11.62
N ASP A 7 78.85 -19.82 -12.34
CA ASP A 7 77.64 -18.99 -12.25
C ASP A 7 77.42 -18.16 -10.99
N SER A 8 78.02 -16.97 -11.01
CA SER A 8 77.63 -15.77 -10.25
C SER A 8 76.22 -15.23 -10.59
N LEU A 9 75.39 -15.99 -11.33
CA LEU A 9 73.97 -15.72 -11.55
C LEU A 9 73.04 -16.44 -10.56
N THR A 10 73.60 -17.24 -9.64
CA THR A 10 72.87 -18.09 -8.69
C THR A 10 72.25 -17.36 -7.49
N ASN A 11 72.20 -16.03 -7.48
CA ASN A 11 71.54 -15.24 -6.42
C ASN A 11 70.37 -14.36 -6.89
N SER A 12 69.92 -14.51 -8.14
CA SER A 12 68.74 -13.78 -8.63
C SER A 12 67.45 -14.58 -8.39
N GLU A 13 66.48 -13.99 -7.68
CA GLU A 13 65.14 -14.59 -7.45
C GLU A 13 64.40 -14.89 -8.77
N VAL A 14 64.72 -14.14 -9.83
CA VAL A 14 64.21 -14.34 -11.19
C VAL A 14 65.36 -14.67 -12.13
N VAL A 15 65.29 -15.82 -12.79
CA VAL A 15 66.24 -16.27 -13.81
C VAL A 15 65.59 -16.17 -15.18
N LYS A 16 66.21 -15.42 -16.10
CA LYS A 16 65.80 -15.36 -17.50
C LYS A 16 66.47 -16.48 -18.29
N GLN A 17 65.69 -17.35 -18.91
CA GLN A 17 66.18 -18.36 -19.85
C GLN A 17 65.43 -18.16 -21.17
N GLY A 18 66.11 -17.56 -22.16
CA GLY A 18 65.46 -17.08 -23.38
C GLY A 18 64.46 -15.96 -23.09
N ASN A 19 63.25 -16.06 -23.65
CA ASN A 19 62.15 -15.11 -23.40
C ASN A 19 61.37 -15.41 -22.10
N ASN A 20 61.68 -16.51 -21.40
CA ASN A 20 60.94 -16.92 -20.21
C ASN A 20 61.65 -16.43 -18.93
N GLU A 21 60.87 -15.85 -18.03
CA GLU A 21 61.29 -15.47 -16.69
C GLU A 21 60.82 -16.52 -15.68
N TYR A 22 61.76 -17.21 -15.04
CA TYR A 22 61.48 -18.22 -14.02
C TYR A 22 61.76 -17.68 -12.63
N ARG A 23 60.83 -17.85 -11.69
CA ARG A 23 61.04 -17.54 -10.27
C ARG A 23 61.58 -18.77 -9.54
N ARG A 24 62.65 -18.62 -8.75
CA ARG A 24 63.27 -19.72 -7.98
C ARG A 24 63.12 -19.47 -6.49
N THR A 25 62.31 -20.26 -5.81
CA THR A 25 61.99 -20.09 -4.39
C THR A 25 63.15 -20.44 -3.47
N VAL A 26 64.14 -21.21 -3.93
CA VAL A 26 65.38 -21.50 -3.19
C VAL A 26 66.13 -20.22 -2.79
N GLN A 27 65.93 -19.12 -3.53
CA GLN A 27 66.57 -17.84 -3.23
C GLN A 27 66.03 -17.17 -1.97
N HIS A 28 64.83 -17.51 -1.52
CA HIS A 28 64.29 -17.00 -0.26
C HIS A 28 64.92 -17.65 0.98
N LEU A 29 65.74 -18.69 0.81
CA LEU A 29 66.48 -19.28 1.92
C LEU A 29 67.80 -18.52 2.19
N PRO A 30 68.27 -18.45 3.44
CA PRO A 30 69.61 -17.98 3.76
C PRO A 30 70.69 -18.79 3.01
N ALA A 31 71.81 -18.17 2.66
CA ALA A 31 72.84 -18.76 1.79
C ALA A 31 73.32 -20.16 2.24
N PHE A 32 73.42 -20.40 3.55
CA PHE A 32 73.83 -21.70 4.10
C PHE A 32 72.81 -22.83 3.83
N TYR A 33 71.52 -22.50 3.70
CA TYR A 33 70.45 -23.45 3.40
C TYR A 33 70.21 -23.64 1.89
N ARG A 34 70.94 -22.95 1.01
CA ARG A 34 70.86 -23.11 -0.46
C ARG A 34 71.72 -24.28 -0.93
N THR A 35 71.49 -25.46 -0.36
CA THR A 35 72.18 -26.69 -0.75
C THR A 35 71.60 -27.26 -2.05
N ASP A 36 72.37 -28.04 -2.80
CA ASP A 36 71.91 -28.72 -4.02
C ASP A 36 70.65 -29.57 -3.77
N THR A 37 70.56 -30.20 -2.60
CA THR A 37 69.39 -30.98 -2.18
C THR A 37 68.15 -30.10 -2.07
N ASN A 38 68.26 -28.94 -1.41
CA ASN A 38 67.16 -28.00 -1.25
C ASN A 38 66.79 -27.38 -2.60
N GLN A 39 67.76 -27.02 -3.43
CA GLN A 39 67.49 -26.50 -4.77
C GLN A 39 66.66 -27.47 -5.61
N ARG A 40 67.02 -28.76 -5.62
CA ARG A 40 66.25 -29.78 -6.36
C ARG A 40 64.85 -29.94 -5.78
N PHE A 41 64.71 -29.99 -4.46
CA PHE A 41 63.42 -30.10 -3.80
C PHE A 41 62.49 -28.92 -4.11
N PHE A 42 62.98 -27.68 -3.98
CA PHE A 42 62.19 -26.48 -4.25
C PHE A 42 61.84 -26.34 -5.72
N SER A 43 62.75 -26.72 -6.63
CA SER A 43 62.51 -26.64 -8.08
C SER A 43 61.37 -27.54 -8.57
N SER A 44 61.10 -28.66 -7.90
CA SER A 44 60.01 -29.56 -8.29
C SER A 44 58.70 -29.30 -7.55
N THR A 45 58.74 -28.63 -6.40
CA THR A 45 57.57 -28.48 -5.51
C THR A 45 57.02 -27.06 -5.49
N LEU A 46 57.87 -26.07 -5.17
CA LEU A 46 57.43 -24.70 -4.95
C LEU A 46 57.60 -23.82 -6.20
N ASP A 47 58.65 -24.04 -6.98
CA ASP A 47 58.88 -23.23 -8.19
C ASP A 47 57.67 -23.27 -9.14
N PRO A 48 57.01 -24.41 -9.43
CA PRO A 48 55.81 -24.43 -10.29
C PRO A 48 54.65 -23.57 -9.76
N LEU A 49 54.49 -23.49 -8.43
CA LEU A 49 53.40 -22.73 -7.78
C LEU A 49 53.62 -21.22 -7.82
N VAL A 50 54.89 -20.78 -7.91
CA VAL A 50 55.26 -19.35 -7.87
C VAL A 50 55.54 -18.80 -9.28
N GLN A 51 55.48 -19.64 -10.32
CA GLN A 51 55.57 -19.17 -11.70
C GLN A 51 54.41 -18.23 -12.05
N LYS A 52 54.68 -17.28 -12.94
CA LYS A 52 53.63 -16.42 -13.50
C LYS A 52 52.61 -17.30 -14.23
N GLY A 53 51.33 -17.18 -13.88
CA GLY A 53 50.26 -17.86 -14.61
C GLY A 53 50.19 -17.39 -16.07
N ASN A 54 49.87 -18.31 -16.98
CA ASN A 54 49.58 -17.95 -18.37
C ASN A 54 48.13 -17.49 -18.49
N LEU A 55 47.91 -16.35 -19.14
CA LEU A 55 46.57 -15.89 -19.50
C LEU A 55 46.09 -16.69 -20.71
N GLU A 56 45.03 -17.48 -20.55
CA GLU A 56 44.32 -18.08 -21.67
C GLU A 56 43.21 -17.13 -22.12
N ARG A 57 43.19 -16.79 -23.42
CA ARG A 57 42.11 -15.99 -24.00
C ARG A 57 40.91 -16.91 -24.24
N LEU A 58 39.86 -16.73 -23.45
CA LEU A 58 38.56 -17.36 -23.67
C LEU A 58 37.81 -16.57 -24.74
N ASP A 59 37.51 -17.22 -25.87
CA ASP A 59 36.70 -16.68 -26.96
C ASP A 59 35.60 -17.69 -27.30
N GLY A 60 34.34 -17.24 -27.28
CA GLY A 60 33.19 -18.10 -27.49
C GLY A 60 31.85 -17.42 -27.19
N TYR A 61 30.77 -18.06 -27.67
CA TYR A 61 29.39 -17.61 -27.52
C TYR A 61 28.79 -18.01 -26.15
N VAL A 62 27.79 -17.23 -25.72
CA VAL A 62 26.97 -17.45 -24.51
C VAL A 62 25.51 -17.34 -24.95
N GLY A 63 24.65 -18.27 -24.49
CA GLY A 63 23.24 -18.32 -24.84
C GLY A 63 22.77 -19.72 -25.24
N ARG A 64 21.51 -19.81 -25.70
CA ARG A 64 20.86 -21.07 -26.07
C ARG A 64 21.59 -21.81 -27.19
N GLN A 65 21.79 -23.11 -27.01
CA GLN A 65 22.42 -23.99 -28.00
C GLN A 65 21.44 -24.71 -28.93
N ASP A 66 20.14 -24.49 -28.73
CA ASP A 66 19.03 -24.99 -29.54
C ASP A 66 18.34 -23.87 -30.33
N ALA A 67 18.92 -22.66 -30.36
CA ALA A 67 18.43 -21.56 -31.16
C ALA A 67 18.64 -21.83 -32.67
N TYR A 68 17.69 -21.38 -33.49
CA TYR A 68 17.74 -21.49 -34.95
C TYR A 68 18.92 -20.75 -35.59
N THR A 69 19.59 -19.88 -34.83
CA THR A 69 20.76 -19.10 -35.25
C THR A 69 22.09 -19.82 -35.03
N ARG A 70 22.11 -20.98 -34.35
CA ARG A 70 23.34 -21.72 -34.04
C ARG A 70 23.90 -22.42 -35.28
N THR A 71 25.22 -22.35 -35.45
CA THR A 71 25.97 -23.15 -36.44
C THR A 71 26.80 -24.25 -35.76
N ILE A 72 27.17 -25.29 -36.51
CA ILE A 72 27.95 -26.42 -36.01
C ILE A 72 29.36 -26.00 -35.58
N ASN A 73 29.89 -24.91 -36.13
CA ASN A 73 31.25 -24.42 -35.86
C ASN A 73 31.31 -23.43 -34.68
N ASP A 74 30.18 -23.09 -34.05
CA ASP A 74 30.15 -22.14 -32.94
C ASP A 74 30.76 -22.75 -31.67
N ARG A 75 31.77 -22.08 -31.11
CA ARG A 75 32.38 -22.45 -29.84
C ARG A 75 31.65 -21.74 -28.70
N TYR A 76 30.97 -22.50 -27.84
CA TYR A 76 30.32 -21.96 -26.65
C TYR A 76 31.21 -22.08 -25.41
N LEU A 77 31.10 -21.11 -24.50
CA LEU A 77 31.77 -21.18 -23.21
C LEU A 77 31.11 -22.24 -22.32
N SER A 78 31.92 -23.02 -21.59
CA SER A 78 31.42 -24.02 -20.65
C SER A 78 30.85 -23.36 -19.38
N THR A 79 29.84 -24.00 -18.81
CA THR A 79 29.20 -23.57 -17.55
C THR A 79 29.43 -24.56 -16.43
N THR A 80 29.13 -24.13 -15.21
CA THR A 80 29.20 -24.94 -14.00
C THR A 80 28.11 -26.02 -13.91
N SER A 81 26.95 -25.83 -14.56
CA SER A 81 25.86 -26.81 -14.58
C SER A 81 25.13 -26.82 -15.92
N ARG A 82 24.41 -27.92 -16.19
CA ARG A 82 23.56 -28.08 -17.39
C ARG A 82 22.39 -27.10 -17.40
N ASP A 83 21.77 -26.85 -16.25
CA ASP A 83 20.61 -25.95 -16.15
C ASP A 83 21.04 -24.51 -16.43
N ARG A 84 22.17 -24.08 -15.84
CA ARG A 84 22.79 -22.78 -16.13
C ARG A 84 23.24 -22.65 -17.58
N MET A 85 23.48 -23.76 -18.29
CA MET A 85 23.79 -23.76 -19.72
C MET A 85 22.54 -23.57 -20.59
N ALA A 86 21.43 -24.17 -20.17
CA ALA A 86 20.16 -24.15 -20.89
C ALA A 86 19.42 -22.81 -20.74
N TYR A 87 19.52 -22.17 -19.58
CA TYR A 87 18.78 -20.95 -19.23
C TYR A 87 19.69 -19.71 -19.13
N GLN A 88 20.77 -19.67 -19.92
CA GLN A 88 21.62 -18.47 -20.02
C GLN A 88 20.85 -17.33 -20.67
N LEU A 89 21.01 -16.11 -20.11
CA LEU A 89 20.41 -14.88 -20.64
C LEU A 89 18.88 -14.89 -20.66
N GLU A 90 18.24 -15.77 -19.88
CA GLU A 90 16.80 -15.72 -19.64
C GLU A 90 16.43 -14.49 -18.80
N PRO A 91 15.22 -13.95 -18.97
CA PRO A 91 14.75 -12.82 -18.16
C PRO A 91 14.73 -13.21 -16.68
N ALA A 92 15.26 -12.33 -15.84
CA ALA A 92 15.13 -12.42 -14.40
C ALA A 92 13.91 -11.61 -13.95
N VAL A 93 13.23 -12.08 -12.90
CA VAL A 93 12.17 -11.31 -12.26
C VAL A 93 12.80 -10.49 -11.16
N THR A 94 12.68 -9.18 -11.27
CA THR A 94 13.06 -8.24 -10.23
C THR A 94 11.80 -7.55 -9.72
N TYR A 95 11.44 -7.85 -8.48
CA TYR A 95 10.39 -7.13 -7.78
C TYR A 95 11.03 -5.94 -7.07
N THR A 96 10.75 -4.77 -7.59
CA THR A 96 11.06 -3.50 -6.96
C THR A 96 9.82 -2.95 -6.29
N ASP A 97 9.95 -2.55 -5.03
CA ASP A 97 8.89 -1.80 -4.36
C ASP A 97 8.88 -0.36 -4.91
N ARG A 98 7.69 0.21 -5.10
CA ARG A 98 7.53 1.60 -5.56
C ARG A 98 7.60 2.56 -4.36
N ASP A 99 8.46 2.28 -3.39
CA ASP A 99 8.77 3.24 -2.34
C ASP A 99 9.76 4.27 -2.91
N THR A 100 9.21 5.45 -3.24
CA THR A 100 9.90 6.55 -3.92
C THR A 100 10.87 7.33 -3.01
N THR A 101 11.18 6.83 -1.81
CA THR A 101 11.96 7.57 -0.81
C THR A 101 13.46 7.21 -0.76
N SER A 102 13.91 6.10 -1.37
CA SER A 102 15.35 5.78 -1.45
C SER A 102 15.98 6.30 -2.75
N ILE A 103 17.07 7.06 -2.59
CA ILE A 103 17.88 7.63 -3.69
C ILE A 103 18.75 6.55 -4.36
N ASN A 104 18.98 5.43 -3.67
CA ASN A 104 19.81 4.33 -4.11
C ASN A 104 18.96 3.23 -4.78
N PRO A 105 19.21 2.90 -6.06
CA PRO A 105 18.44 1.90 -6.80
C PRO A 105 18.44 0.50 -6.17
N GLU A 106 19.49 0.14 -5.44
CA GLU A 106 19.63 -1.17 -4.79
C GLU A 106 18.65 -1.40 -3.62
N ASP A 107 18.21 -0.34 -2.94
CA ASP A 107 17.26 -0.43 -1.81
C ASP A 107 15.82 -0.65 -2.26
N GLN A 108 15.54 -0.40 -3.55
CA GLN A 108 14.22 -0.57 -4.15
C GLN A 108 13.98 -2.03 -4.54
N VAL A 109 15.03 -2.84 -4.73
CA VAL A 109 14.94 -4.25 -5.12
C VAL A 109 14.67 -5.12 -3.89
N LYS A 110 13.43 -5.59 -3.73
CA LYS A 110 13.05 -6.51 -2.64
C LYS A 110 13.34 -7.97 -2.96
N PHE A 111 13.25 -8.33 -4.23
CA PHE A 111 13.50 -9.67 -4.70
C PHE A 111 14.06 -9.62 -6.11
N THR A 112 15.11 -10.40 -6.36
CA THR A 112 15.57 -10.72 -7.70
C THR A 112 15.73 -12.22 -7.78
N GLY A 113 15.15 -12.83 -8.81
CA GLY A 113 15.19 -14.27 -9.01
C GLY A 113 15.44 -14.60 -10.47
N THR A 114 16.43 -15.46 -10.70
CA THR A 114 16.66 -16.07 -12.01
C THR A 114 15.82 -17.34 -12.16
N TYR A 115 15.76 -17.88 -13.38
CA TYR A 115 15.10 -19.16 -13.63
C TYR A 115 15.70 -20.30 -12.78
N ASP A 116 17.01 -20.32 -12.59
CA ASP A 116 17.69 -21.30 -11.75
C ASP A 116 17.24 -21.18 -10.28
N ASP A 117 17.08 -19.96 -9.77
CA ASP A 117 16.58 -19.71 -8.39
C ASP A 117 15.14 -20.20 -8.23
N TYR A 118 14.29 -19.96 -9.23
CA TYR A 118 12.91 -20.45 -9.26
C TYR A 118 12.84 -21.98 -9.15
N ILE A 119 13.62 -22.70 -9.96
CA ILE A 119 13.68 -24.17 -9.93
C ILE A 119 14.26 -24.68 -8.61
N ASN A 120 15.34 -24.05 -8.13
CA ASN A 120 15.99 -24.43 -6.87
C ASN A 120 15.05 -24.24 -5.66
N GLN A 121 14.27 -23.16 -5.63
CA GLN A 121 13.29 -22.90 -4.57
C GLN A 121 12.22 -23.98 -4.53
N ILE A 122 11.69 -24.38 -5.70
CA ILE A 122 10.70 -25.46 -5.79
C ILE A 122 11.28 -26.78 -5.32
N LYS A 123 12.51 -27.10 -5.72
CA LYS A 123 13.22 -28.30 -5.26
C LYS A 123 13.42 -28.29 -3.75
N TYR A 124 13.81 -27.15 -3.18
CA TYR A 124 13.99 -26.97 -1.74
C TYR A 124 12.67 -27.21 -0.97
N LEU A 125 11.55 -26.73 -1.51
CA LEU A 125 10.20 -26.94 -0.95
C LEU A 125 9.65 -28.37 -1.20
N GLY A 126 10.44 -29.28 -1.78
CA GLY A 126 10.05 -30.68 -2.03
C GLY A 126 9.29 -30.92 -3.33
N GLY A 127 9.25 -29.95 -4.25
CA GLY A 127 8.63 -30.07 -5.57
C GLY A 127 9.44 -30.94 -6.55
N LYS A 128 8.75 -31.58 -7.49
CA LYS A 128 9.37 -32.45 -8.52
C LYS A 128 9.82 -31.62 -9.73
N VAL A 129 11.12 -31.35 -9.82
CA VAL A 129 11.73 -30.51 -10.86
C VAL A 129 12.32 -31.28 -12.05
N ASP A 130 12.13 -32.59 -12.14
CA ASP A 130 12.72 -33.41 -13.21
C ASP A 130 12.19 -33.06 -14.62
N ASN A 131 11.05 -32.39 -14.70
CA ASN A 131 10.42 -31.98 -15.96
C ASN A 131 9.83 -30.58 -15.82
N HIS A 132 10.53 -29.58 -16.36
CA HIS A 132 10.15 -28.17 -16.29
C HIS A 132 8.92 -27.86 -17.15
N ASP A 133 8.69 -28.55 -18.27
CA ASP A 133 7.50 -28.36 -19.11
C ASP A 133 6.23 -28.75 -18.35
N ARG A 134 6.29 -29.84 -17.57
CA ARG A 134 5.20 -30.26 -16.69
C ARG A 134 5.03 -29.27 -15.52
N LEU A 135 6.15 -28.79 -14.96
CA LEU A 135 6.14 -27.85 -13.84
C LEU A 135 5.48 -26.52 -14.22
N ASN A 136 5.80 -26.00 -15.41
CA ASN A 136 5.33 -24.71 -15.91
C ASN A 136 4.06 -24.82 -16.76
N LYS A 137 3.40 -25.99 -16.77
CA LYS A 137 2.13 -26.16 -17.49
C LYS A 137 1.01 -25.50 -16.70
N GLU A 138 0.66 -24.27 -17.06
CA GLU A 138 -0.52 -23.60 -16.51
C GLU A 138 -1.81 -24.28 -17.01
N THR A 139 -2.63 -24.74 -16.07
CA THR A 139 -4.02 -25.14 -16.31
C THR A 139 -5.02 -24.14 -15.73
N VAL A 140 -4.54 -23.17 -14.95
CA VAL A 140 -5.33 -22.15 -14.27
C VAL A 140 -4.55 -20.85 -14.32
N TYR A 141 -5.24 -19.75 -14.64
CA TYR A 141 -4.69 -18.40 -14.55
C TYR A 141 -5.27 -17.70 -13.31
N SER A 142 -4.42 -17.01 -12.55
CA SER A 142 -4.87 -16.16 -11.43
C SER A 142 -5.51 -14.89 -11.96
N TRP A 143 -6.84 -14.86 -11.99
CA TRP A 143 -7.61 -13.67 -12.37
C TRP A 143 -8.11 -12.92 -11.14
N ASN A 144 -7.69 -11.68 -10.98
CA ASN A 144 -8.31 -10.72 -10.05
C ASN A 144 -9.07 -9.67 -10.87
N PRO A 145 -10.41 -9.74 -10.92
CA PRO A 145 -11.22 -8.80 -11.69
C PRO A 145 -11.42 -7.42 -11.03
N ALA A 146 -10.88 -7.19 -9.83
CA ALA A 146 -11.09 -5.96 -9.05
C ALA A 146 -12.59 -5.65 -8.84
N ILE A 147 -13.30 -6.62 -8.22
CA ILE A 147 -14.73 -6.52 -7.94
C ILE A 147 -15.03 -6.78 -6.46
N ASP A 148 -16.16 -6.23 -6.01
CA ASP A 148 -16.74 -6.54 -4.71
C ASP A 148 -17.32 -7.97 -4.71
N TYR A 149 -16.61 -8.88 -4.04
CA TYR A 149 -17.03 -10.27 -3.90
C TYR A 149 -18.30 -10.44 -3.07
N ASP A 150 -18.60 -9.54 -2.15
CA ASP A 150 -19.83 -9.62 -1.34
C ASP A 150 -21.06 -9.41 -2.23
N LYS A 151 -21.02 -8.40 -3.11
CA LYS A 151 -22.08 -8.15 -4.11
C LYS A 151 -22.20 -9.26 -5.14
N LEU A 152 -21.12 -9.98 -5.44
CA LEU A 152 -21.15 -11.11 -6.36
C LEU A 152 -21.78 -12.36 -5.72
N VAL A 153 -21.39 -12.69 -4.49
CA VAL A 153 -21.77 -13.95 -3.82
C VAL A 153 -23.06 -13.80 -3.03
N ASN A 154 -23.16 -12.72 -2.25
CA ASN A 154 -24.29 -12.42 -1.34
C ASN A 154 -25.29 -11.46 -1.97
N TYR A 155 -25.37 -11.40 -3.31
CA TYR A 155 -26.25 -10.50 -4.06
C TYR A 155 -27.69 -10.49 -3.53
N ARG A 156 -28.21 -11.60 -3.00
CA ARG A 156 -29.59 -11.71 -2.48
C ARG A 156 -29.88 -10.77 -1.30
N GLU A 157 -28.86 -10.30 -0.60
CA GLU A 157 -28.99 -9.33 0.48
C GLU A 157 -29.01 -7.88 -0.03
N TYR A 158 -28.88 -7.66 -1.34
CA TYR A 158 -28.91 -6.33 -1.93
C TYR A 158 -30.27 -6.00 -2.55
N TYR A 159 -30.71 -4.76 -2.33
CA TYR A 159 -31.93 -4.20 -2.88
C TYR A 159 -31.61 -2.97 -3.72
N TRP A 160 -32.29 -2.84 -4.85
CA TRP A 160 -32.20 -1.69 -5.73
C TRP A 160 -33.09 -0.56 -5.22
N ILE A 161 -32.50 0.56 -4.82
CA ILE A 161 -33.24 1.72 -4.30
C ILE A 161 -32.85 2.96 -5.10
N PRO A 162 -33.58 3.30 -6.19
CA PRO A 162 -33.27 4.44 -7.06
C PRO A 162 -33.05 5.76 -6.31
N GLU A 163 -33.87 5.98 -5.27
CA GLU A 163 -33.87 7.18 -4.42
C GLU A 163 -32.72 7.22 -3.40
N GLY A 164 -32.01 6.10 -3.23
CA GLY A 164 -31.12 5.89 -2.10
C GLY A 164 -31.86 5.67 -0.78
N VAL A 165 -31.09 5.26 0.23
CA VAL A 165 -31.57 5.19 1.62
C VAL A 165 -31.76 6.60 2.20
N ASN A 166 -32.51 6.75 3.30
CA ASN A 166 -32.65 8.05 3.97
C ASN A 166 -31.33 8.47 4.63
N ALA A 167 -31.04 9.77 4.68
CA ALA A 167 -29.82 10.26 5.34
C ALA A 167 -29.94 10.12 6.87
N ILE A 168 -28.84 9.72 7.51
CA ILE A 168 -28.67 9.73 8.96
C ILE A 168 -27.91 11.00 9.35
N GLU A 169 -28.42 11.77 10.34
CA GLU A 169 -27.74 12.98 10.81
C GLU A 169 -26.63 12.65 11.82
N ILE A 170 -25.40 13.07 11.51
CA ILE A 170 -24.28 13.09 12.44
C ILE A 170 -24.22 14.50 13.07
N ASP A 171 -24.47 14.56 14.38
CA ASP A 171 -24.66 15.81 15.12
C ASP A 171 -23.67 15.98 16.28
N THR A 172 -22.64 15.14 16.39
CA THR A 172 -21.63 15.30 17.43
C THR A 172 -20.29 14.67 17.06
N VAL A 173 -19.22 15.21 17.66
CA VAL A 173 -17.87 14.60 17.71
C VAL A 173 -17.68 13.69 18.93
N GLY A 174 -18.67 13.56 19.83
CA GLY A 174 -18.62 12.72 21.03
C GLY A 174 -19.63 13.15 22.13
N PRO A 175 -19.47 12.71 23.39
CA PRO A 175 -18.69 11.52 23.76
C PRO A 175 -19.27 10.25 23.08
N SER A 176 -18.60 9.11 23.28
CA SER A 176 -18.99 7.82 22.70
C SER A 176 -18.83 7.70 21.18
N VAL A 177 -17.84 8.41 20.62
CA VAL A 177 -17.30 8.06 19.30
C VAL A 177 -16.22 7.00 19.46
N VAL A 178 -16.20 6.04 18.53
CA VAL A 178 -15.10 5.10 18.36
C VAL A 178 -14.52 5.30 16.96
N ALA A 179 -13.25 5.66 16.86
CA ALA A 179 -12.57 5.85 15.58
C ALA A 179 -11.31 4.99 15.50
N GLU A 180 -11.11 4.31 14.37
CA GLU A 180 -9.93 3.50 14.10
C GLU A 180 -9.02 4.18 13.08
N TYR A 181 -7.81 4.56 13.49
CA TYR A 181 -6.84 5.26 12.68
C TYR A 181 -5.74 4.29 12.23
N SER A 182 -5.52 4.19 10.92
CA SER A 182 -4.31 3.56 10.39
C SER A 182 -3.09 4.40 10.76
N VAL A 183 -2.04 3.78 11.30
CA VAL A 183 -0.76 4.40 11.64
C VAL A 183 0.36 3.59 11.01
N VAL A 184 1.11 4.22 10.11
CA VAL A 184 2.22 3.59 9.37
C VAL A 184 3.46 4.46 9.45
N ASN A 185 4.61 3.91 9.05
CA ASN A 185 5.85 4.65 8.85
C ASN A 185 6.19 4.64 7.35
N LEU A 186 5.93 5.74 6.63
CA LEU A 186 6.19 5.87 5.18
C LEU A 186 7.48 6.65 4.85
N ALA A 187 8.08 7.30 5.85
CA ALA A 187 9.29 8.11 5.69
C ALA A 187 10.31 7.78 6.79
N LYS A 188 11.60 8.07 6.55
CA LYS A 188 12.65 7.93 7.58
C LYS A 188 12.35 8.85 8.77
N GLY A 189 11.74 8.29 9.82
CA GLY A 189 11.52 8.94 11.11
C GLY A 189 10.19 9.68 11.30
N ALA A 190 9.09 9.27 10.65
CA ALA A 190 7.76 9.86 10.89
C ALA A 190 6.62 8.83 10.93
N TYR A 191 5.63 9.05 11.79
CA TYR A 191 4.33 8.39 11.70
C TYR A 191 3.42 9.13 10.72
N ASN A 192 2.69 8.37 9.91
CA ASN A 192 1.68 8.88 9.00
C ASN A 192 0.33 8.23 9.35
N PHE A 193 -0.72 9.04 9.33
CA PHE A 193 -2.06 8.63 9.70
C PHE A 193 -2.96 8.62 8.47
N GLY A 194 -3.79 7.57 8.29
CA GLY A 194 -4.66 7.45 7.11
C GLY A 194 -5.62 8.63 6.92
N HIS A 195 -6.11 9.21 8.02
CA HIS A 195 -6.99 10.38 8.03
C HIS A 195 -6.24 11.73 7.94
N ARG A 196 -4.92 11.70 7.76
CA ARG A 196 -4.03 12.86 7.55
C ARG A 196 -3.07 12.59 6.39
N PRO A 197 -3.60 12.42 5.17
CA PRO A 197 -2.80 12.04 4.02
C PRO A 197 -1.74 13.10 3.72
N GLY A 198 -0.50 12.65 3.49
CA GLY A 198 0.63 13.53 3.13
C GLY A 198 1.27 14.30 4.28
N GLU A 199 0.79 14.17 5.52
CA GLU A 199 1.38 14.81 6.69
C GLU A 199 2.33 13.84 7.43
N ASN A 200 3.54 14.31 7.75
CA ASN A 200 4.50 13.61 8.61
C ASN A 200 4.34 14.08 10.06
N ASN A 201 4.17 13.14 11.00
CA ASN A 201 3.94 13.43 12.40
C ASN A 201 2.85 14.52 12.64
N PRO A 202 1.64 14.38 12.06
CA PRO A 202 0.59 15.37 12.16
C PRO A 202 0.12 15.62 13.59
N ILE A 203 -0.42 16.80 13.84
CA ILE A 203 -1.15 17.06 15.09
C ILE A 203 -2.49 16.34 15.03
N ILE A 204 -2.70 15.41 15.95
CA ILE A 204 -3.95 14.64 16.07
C ILE A 204 -4.82 15.29 17.15
N LYS A 205 -6.10 15.47 16.85
CA LYS A 205 -7.08 16.02 17.80
C LYS A 205 -7.99 14.91 18.27
N LEU A 206 -8.05 14.70 19.58
CA LEU A 206 -8.91 13.71 20.22
C LEU A 206 -9.85 14.41 21.19
N TYR A 207 -10.99 13.79 21.47
CA TYR A 207 -11.97 14.31 22.41
C TYR A 207 -12.15 13.39 23.61
N ARG A 208 -12.31 13.98 24.79
CA ARG A 208 -12.61 13.28 26.05
C ARG A 208 -13.93 12.51 25.93
N GLY A 209 -13.94 11.28 26.46
CA GLY A 209 -15.10 10.38 26.41
C GLY A 209 -15.22 9.56 25.12
N ASN A 210 -14.27 9.69 24.19
CA ASN A 210 -14.20 8.87 22.97
C ASN A 210 -13.10 7.81 23.08
N THR A 211 -13.19 6.80 22.20
CA THR A 211 -12.21 5.74 22.08
C THR A 211 -11.53 5.80 20.71
N TYR A 212 -10.20 5.82 20.71
CA TYR A 212 -9.39 5.86 19.50
C TYR A 212 -8.55 4.60 19.41
N LYS A 213 -8.66 3.88 18.29
CA LYS A 213 -7.89 2.67 18.01
C LYS A 213 -6.82 3.01 16.97
N PHE A 214 -5.58 3.12 17.38
CA PHE A 214 -4.46 3.30 16.47
C PHE A 214 -4.04 1.91 15.97
N ASN A 215 -4.41 1.58 14.74
CA ASN A 215 -4.00 0.36 14.04
C ASN A 215 -2.57 0.58 13.51
N VAL A 216 -1.58 0.21 14.32
CA VAL A 216 -0.16 0.45 14.06
C VAL A 216 0.39 -0.67 13.18
N ASN A 217 1.00 -0.28 12.06
CA ASN A 217 1.80 -1.13 11.19
C ASN A 217 3.12 -0.41 10.89
N ALA A 218 3.99 -0.35 11.89
CA ALA A 218 5.26 0.37 11.87
C ALA A 218 6.34 -0.46 12.59
N LYS A 219 6.58 -1.68 12.13
CA LYS A 219 7.51 -2.64 12.76
C LYS A 219 8.88 -2.01 13.02
N GLY A 220 9.40 -2.16 14.24
CA GLY A 220 10.64 -1.50 14.67
C GLY A 220 10.47 -0.03 15.10
N HIS A 221 9.26 0.52 15.05
CA HIS A 221 8.92 1.86 15.49
C HIS A 221 7.76 1.84 16.51
N PRO A 222 8.03 1.49 17.78
CA PRO A 222 7.06 1.44 18.87
C PRO A 222 6.26 2.74 19.05
N PHE A 223 4.92 2.69 18.95
CA PHE A 223 4.06 3.86 19.10
C PHE A 223 3.62 4.06 20.55
N TYR A 224 4.24 5.02 21.26
CA TYR A 224 3.91 5.35 22.64
C TYR A 224 3.07 6.61 22.76
N ILE A 225 2.05 6.61 23.60
CA ILE A 225 1.36 7.81 24.09
C ILE A 225 2.02 8.27 25.38
N MET A 226 2.42 9.54 25.43
CA MET A 226 3.35 10.08 26.42
C MET A 226 2.94 11.49 26.88
N THR A 227 3.32 11.87 28.09
CA THR A 227 3.15 13.23 28.61
C THR A 227 4.23 14.18 28.10
N GLU A 228 5.40 13.65 27.73
CA GLU A 228 6.53 14.37 27.14
C GLU A 228 7.19 13.49 26.07
N PRO A 229 7.67 14.03 24.94
CA PRO A 229 8.12 13.26 23.78
C PRO A 229 9.57 12.73 23.90
N TYR A 230 9.95 12.20 25.06
CA TYR A 230 11.29 11.63 25.28
C TYR A 230 11.32 10.14 24.93
N LYS A 231 12.08 9.74 23.88
CA LYS A 231 12.16 8.33 23.43
C LYS A 231 12.58 7.34 24.54
N SER A 232 13.34 7.83 25.52
CA SER A 232 13.83 7.05 26.67
C SER A 232 12.74 6.68 27.67
N GLN A 233 11.51 7.20 27.49
CA GLN A 233 10.36 6.93 28.37
C GLN A 233 10.52 7.44 29.80
N VAL A 234 11.51 8.31 30.00
CA VAL A 234 11.81 8.99 31.25
C VAL A 234 11.93 10.49 30.99
N ALA A 235 11.57 11.30 31.98
CA ALA A 235 11.70 12.74 31.92
C ALA A 235 13.16 13.17 31.78
N GLU A 236 13.39 14.42 31.40
CA GLU A 236 14.74 14.97 31.17
C GLU A 236 15.67 14.84 32.38
N ASP A 237 15.12 14.94 33.59
CA ASP A 237 15.83 14.78 34.86
C ASP A 237 16.05 13.30 35.27
N GLY A 238 15.51 12.36 34.49
CA GLY A 238 15.57 10.91 34.73
C GLY A 238 14.73 10.41 35.91
N SER A 239 13.88 11.24 36.50
CA SER A 239 13.22 10.93 37.79
C SER A 239 11.88 10.21 37.67
N THR A 240 11.18 10.39 36.54
CA THR A 240 9.80 9.92 36.36
C THR A 240 9.57 9.36 34.96
N SER A 241 8.60 8.44 34.83
CA SER A 241 8.20 7.92 33.53
C SER A 241 7.34 8.93 32.78
N THR A 242 7.57 9.05 31.47
CA THR A 242 6.79 9.91 30.57
C THR A 242 5.66 9.17 29.87
N LEU A 243 5.51 7.87 30.10
CA LEU A 243 4.42 7.07 29.52
C LEU A 243 3.07 7.46 30.11
N TYR A 244 2.10 7.77 29.23
CA TYR A 244 0.72 7.99 29.63
C TYR A 244 -0.09 6.71 29.41
N ASN A 245 -0.39 5.99 30.49
CA ASN A 245 -1.09 4.69 30.42
C ASN A 245 -2.58 4.76 30.81
N THR A 246 -3.08 5.89 31.32
CA THR A 246 -4.47 6.01 31.78
C THR A 246 -5.45 5.95 30.60
N GLY A 247 -6.21 4.86 30.51
CA GLY A 247 -7.12 4.60 29.40
C GLY A 247 -6.44 4.10 28.13
N VAL A 248 -5.12 3.80 28.18
CA VAL A 248 -4.35 3.29 27.04
C VAL A 248 -4.06 1.80 27.24
N THR A 249 -4.32 0.99 26.22
CA THR A 249 -3.93 -0.43 26.18
C THR A 249 -2.98 -0.68 25.01
N ASN A 250 -2.08 -1.65 25.18
CA ASN A 250 -1.05 -2.01 24.20
C ASN A 250 -0.10 -0.84 23.84
N ASN A 251 0.14 0.07 24.80
CA ASN A 251 0.99 1.24 24.60
C ASN A 251 2.42 0.81 24.19
N GLY A 252 2.96 1.35 23.11
CA GLY A 252 4.26 0.96 22.56
C GLY A 252 4.24 -0.14 21.52
N ALA A 253 3.07 -0.62 21.07
CA ALA A 253 3.03 -1.56 19.97
C ALA A 253 3.62 -0.94 18.69
N ASP A 254 4.46 -1.69 18.00
CA ASP A 254 4.98 -1.37 16.66
C ASP A 254 4.21 -2.13 15.55
N TYR A 255 3.45 -3.15 15.94
CA TYR A 255 2.48 -3.86 15.10
C TYR A 255 1.28 -4.29 15.94
N GLY A 256 0.07 -3.93 15.49
CA GLY A 256 -1.20 -4.21 16.19
C GLY A 256 -1.91 -2.93 16.65
N THR A 257 -2.93 -3.07 17.49
CA THR A 257 -3.79 -1.93 17.87
C THR A 257 -3.42 -1.36 19.23
N VAL A 258 -3.04 -0.08 19.28
CA VAL A 258 -2.98 0.70 20.52
C VAL A 258 -4.36 1.34 20.72
N THR A 259 -5.03 1.07 21.83
CA THR A 259 -6.36 1.65 22.09
C THR A 259 -6.25 2.71 23.17
N PHE A 260 -6.78 3.90 22.90
CA PHE A 260 -6.89 4.99 23.86
C PHE A 260 -8.35 5.40 24.04
N THR A 261 -8.94 4.99 25.16
CA THR A 261 -10.20 5.53 25.65
C THR A 261 -9.90 6.76 26.48
N VAL A 262 -10.16 7.95 25.93
CA VAL A 262 -9.81 9.22 26.58
C VAL A 262 -10.74 9.43 27.78
N PRO A 263 -10.23 9.43 29.03
CA PRO A 263 -11.04 9.74 30.21
C PRO A 263 -11.81 11.06 30.09
N LEU A 264 -12.98 11.12 30.72
CA LEU A 264 -13.78 12.35 30.78
C LEU A 264 -13.09 13.48 31.56
N THR A 265 -12.23 13.13 32.52
CA THR A 265 -11.49 14.05 33.39
C THR A 265 -10.07 13.57 33.62
N GLY A 266 -9.17 14.46 34.04
CA GLY A 266 -7.80 14.12 34.44
C GLY A 266 -6.79 13.92 33.30
N THR A 267 -7.24 13.76 32.05
CA THR A 267 -6.33 13.76 30.89
C THR A 267 -5.84 15.18 30.58
N PRO A 268 -4.52 15.41 30.46
CA PRO A 268 -3.96 16.69 30.04
C PRO A 268 -4.49 17.15 28.67
N ASP A 269 -4.54 18.47 28.42
CA ASP A 269 -4.96 19.01 27.12
C ASP A 269 -3.94 18.72 25.99
N THR A 270 -2.70 18.40 26.36
CA THR A 270 -1.63 18.05 25.43
C THR A 270 -0.96 16.78 25.88
N LEU A 271 -0.93 15.80 24.98
CA LEU A 271 -0.12 14.60 25.05
C LEU A 271 0.72 14.51 23.77
N TYR A 272 1.59 13.52 23.70
CA TYR A 272 2.42 13.25 22.54
C TYR A 272 2.26 11.79 22.14
N TYR A 273 2.42 11.51 20.85
CA TYR A 273 2.83 10.18 20.42
C TYR A 273 4.29 10.23 20.01
N GLN A 274 5.09 9.25 20.40
CA GLN A 274 6.53 9.22 20.13
C GLN A 274 7.03 7.80 19.89
N CYS A 275 8.00 7.67 18.99
CA CYS A 275 8.71 6.44 18.75
C CYS A 275 9.68 6.14 19.90
N GLY A 276 9.72 4.89 20.36
CA GLY A 276 10.70 4.45 21.37
C GLY A 276 12.17 4.49 20.90
N ASN A 277 12.42 4.63 19.60
CA ASN A 277 13.74 4.47 19.00
C ASN A 277 14.32 5.76 18.39
N HIS A 278 13.47 6.70 17.96
CA HIS A 278 13.88 7.85 17.14
C HIS A 278 13.38 9.16 17.72
N ASP A 279 14.28 10.08 18.06
CA ASP A 279 13.92 11.36 18.71
C ASP A 279 13.02 12.23 17.84
N ALA A 280 13.21 12.22 16.53
CA ALA A 280 12.45 13.04 15.58
C ALA A 280 11.06 12.48 15.23
N MET A 281 10.70 11.28 15.71
CA MET A 281 9.50 10.56 15.28
C MET A 281 8.35 10.69 16.29
N TYR A 282 8.00 11.94 16.59
CA TYR A 282 6.90 12.28 17.49
C TYR A 282 5.96 13.29 16.84
N GLY A 283 4.73 13.33 17.34
CA GLY A 283 3.80 14.42 17.11
C GLY A 283 2.92 14.69 18.31
N ILE A 284 2.06 15.70 18.18
CA ILE A 284 1.24 16.21 19.28
C ILE A 284 -0.16 15.60 19.20
N ILE A 285 -0.68 15.21 20.37
CA ILE A 285 -2.08 14.85 20.59
C ILE A 285 -2.74 16.00 21.36
N GLN A 286 -3.65 16.72 20.70
CA GLN A 286 -4.48 17.73 21.36
C GLN A 286 -5.75 17.10 21.89
N ILE A 287 -5.91 17.10 23.21
CA ILE A 287 -7.11 16.60 23.88
C ILE A 287 -8.09 17.75 24.07
N ARG A 288 -9.31 17.59 23.58
CA ARG A 288 -10.39 18.57 23.66
C ARG A 288 -11.58 18.01 24.43
N THR A 289 -12.37 18.90 25.00
CA THR A 289 -13.64 18.54 25.61
C THR A 289 -14.75 18.69 24.57
N VAL A 290 -15.63 17.71 24.49
CA VAL A 290 -16.83 17.82 23.66
C VAL A 290 -17.75 18.88 24.26
N THR A 291 -18.19 19.83 23.44
CA THR A 291 -19.21 20.82 23.80
C THR A 291 -20.36 20.73 22.80
N SER A 292 -21.53 21.26 23.14
CA SER A 292 -22.70 21.28 22.24
C SER A 292 -22.49 22.12 20.97
N ILE A 293 -21.41 22.88 20.89
CA ILE A 293 -21.02 23.71 19.74
C ILE A 293 -19.73 23.20 19.06
N ALA A 294 -19.20 22.05 19.52
CA ALA A 294 -18.01 21.47 18.91
C ALA A 294 -18.33 21.09 17.46
N LYS A 295 -17.54 21.64 16.54
CA LYS A 295 -17.71 21.36 15.11
C LYS A 295 -17.04 20.04 14.75
N ILE A 296 -17.74 19.24 13.97
CA ILE A 296 -17.20 18.10 13.24
C ILE A 296 -16.45 18.65 12.03
N ASP A 297 -15.23 18.17 11.82
CA ASP A 297 -14.42 18.43 10.63
C ASP A 297 -14.31 17.11 9.87
N PRO A 298 -15.22 16.82 8.90
CA PRO A 298 -15.27 15.51 8.26
C PRO A 298 -13.94 15.09 7.59
N GLU A 299 -13.16 16.05 7.09
CA GLU A 299 -11.84 15.80 6.49
C GLU A 299 -10.81 15.25 7.48
N LYS A 300 -10.93 15.63 8.76
CA LYS A 300 -9.97 15.26 9.82
C LYS A 300 -10.52 14.23 10.80
N ASP A 301 -11.84 14.14 10.93
CA ASP A 301 -12.50 13.31 11.94
C ASP A 301 -13.04 11.99 11.36
N ILE A 302 -13.36 11.93 10.06
CA ILE A 302 -14.06 10.78 9.43
C ILE A 302 -13.35 10.29 8.16
N ILE A 303 -13.00 11.17 7.22
CA ILE A 303 -12.38 10.78 5.95
C ILE A 303 -10.98 10.18 6.22
N GLY A 304 -10.67 9.05 5.58
CA GLY A 304 -9.41 8.30 5.75
C GLY A 304 -9.30 7.52 7.07
N VAL A 305 -10.32 7.59 7.94
CA VAL A 305 -10.45 6.74 9.12
C VAL A 305 -10.85 5.33 8.67
N LYS A 306 -10.35 4.28 9.30
CA LYS A 306 -10.63 2.90 8.91
C LYS A 306 -12.06 2.49 9.29
N ASN A 307 -12.45 2.74 10.53
CA ASN A 307 -13.79 2.49 11.05
C ASN A 307 -14.23 3.66 11.93
N TYR A 308 -15.49 4.05 11.83
CA TYR A 308 -16.05 5.15 12.62
C TYR A 308 -17.44 4.78 13.15
N SER A 309 -17.63 4.98 14.45
CA SER A 309 -18.89 4.74 15.14
C SER A 309 -19.22 5.93 16.02
N VAL A 310 -20.50 6.26 16.12
CA VAL A 310 -21.00 7.32 17.00
C VAL A 310 -22.22 6.82 17.79
N ARG A 311 -22.11 6.84 19.12
CA ARG A 311 -23.14 6.32 20.04
C ARG A 311 -23.45 4.85 19.76
N THR A 312 -24.56 4.57 19.08
CA THR A 312 -25.03 3.22 18.70
C THR A 312 -25.05 3.01 17.20
N LEU A 313 -24.53 3.95 16.42
CA LEU A 313 -24.42 3.87 14.98
C LEU A 313 -22.98 3.52 14.61
N ASP A 314 -22.80 2.36 13.97
CA ASP A 314 -21.56 2.02 13.28
C ASP A 314 -21.72 2.41 11.80
N LEU A 315 -20.81 3.23 11.27
CA LEU A 315 -20.85 3.54 9.84
C LEU A 315 -20.52 2.29 9.02
N SER A 316 -21.21 2.11 7.90
CA SER A 316 -20.96 1.02 6.94
C SER A 316 -21.10 1.48 5.50
N ASN A 317 -20.51 0.72 4.58
CA ASN A 317 -20.52 1.02 3.14
C ASN A 317 -21.95 1.09 2.60
N GLY A 318 -22.24 2.14 1.84
CA GLY A 318 -23.57 2.43 1.28
C GLY A 318 -24.52 3.17 2.22
N MET A 319 -24.15 3.45 3.48
CA MET A 319 -24.94 4.35 4.32
C MET A 319 -24.97 5.76 3.73
N LYS A 320 -26.11 6.45 3.86
CA LYS A 320 -26.22 7.87 3.54
C LYS A 320 -26.22 8.68 4.82
N ILE A 321 -25.32 9.66 4.93
CA ILE A 321 -25.19 10.54 6.09
C ILE A 321 -25.33 12.00 5.69
N LYS A 322 -25.65 12.84 6.68
CA LYS A 322 -25.55 14.29 6.60
C LYS A 322 -25.04 14.82 7.93
N PHE A 323 -24.51 16.03 7.93
CA PHE A 323 -24.04 16.67 9.15
C PHE A 323 -25.02 17.72 9.63
N ARG A 324 -25.13 17.91 10.95
CA ARG A 324 -25.89 19.04 11.48
C ARG A 324 -25.24 20.35 11.03
N ASN A 325 -25.98 21.17 10.29
CA ASN A 325 -25.49 22.42 9.68
C ASN A 325 -24.81 23.39 10.66
N SER A 326 -25.27 23.46 11.91
CA SER A 326 -24.65 24.33 12.93
C SER A 326 -23.31 23.82 13.45
N LEU A 327 -22.99 22.54 13.20
CA LEU A 327 -21.84 21.82 13.76
C LEU A 327 -20.86 21.34 12.68
N VAL A 328 -20.94 21.85 11.45
CA VAL A 328 -20.05 21.45 10.35
C VAL A 328 -19.54 22.67 9.56
N GLY A 329 -18.41 22.49 8.88
CA GLY A 329 -17.84 23.47 7.94
C GLY A 329 -18.75 23.76 6.75
N THR A 330 -18.58 24.92 6.10
CA THR A 330 -19.43 25.39 4.99
C THR A 330 -19.52 24.39 3.84
N ASP A 331 -18.43 23.68 3.56
CA ASP A 331 -18.33 22.78 2.40
C ASP A 331 -19.18 21.52 2.55
N TYR A 332 -19.63 21.23 3.78
CA TYR A 332 -20.44 20.07 4.15
C TYR A 332 -21.86 20.43 4.60
N LYS A 333 -22.23 21.71 4.60
CA LYS A 333 -23.60 22.14 4.95
C LYS A 333 -24.58 21.80 3.86
N ASP A 334 -25.80 21.44 4.26
CA ASP A 334 -26.93 21.16 3.35
C ASP A 334 -26.64 20.08 2.30
N LYS A 335 -25.67 19.21 2.59
CA LYS A 335 -25.24 18.12 1.71
C LYS A 335 -25.44 16.77 2.36
N GLU A 336 -25.66 15.78 1.52
CA GLU A 336 -25.76 14.37 1.88
C GLU A 336 -24.60 13.62 1.23
N TYR A 337 -24.09 12.60 1.92
CA TYR A 337 -22.94 11.84 1.49
C TYR A 337 -23.23 10.35 1.59
N TYR A 338 -22.83 9.58 0.57
CA TYR A 338 -22.67 8.14 0.72
C TYR A 338 -21.33 7.84 1.38
N VAL A 339 -21.35 6.98 2.40
CA VAL A 339 -20.18 6.47 3.08
C VAL A 339 -19.69 5.23 2.33
N GLU A 340 -18.44 5.23 1.92
CA GLU A 340 -17.76 4.09 1.30
C GLU A 340 -16.38 3.89 1.96
N GLY A 341 -15.68 2.80 1.65
CA GLY A 341 -14.33 2.52 2.16
C GLY A 341 -14.22 2.16 3.65
N VAL A 342 -15.34 1.91 4.35
CA VAL A 342 -15.35 1.40 5.73
C VAL A 342 -14.61 0.06 5.80
N GLY A 343 -13.69 -0.04 6.75
CA GLY A 343 -12.80 -1.18 6.93
C GLY A 343 -11.39 -0.96 6.37
N GLU A 344 -11.21 0.02 5.48
CA GLU A 344 -9.91 0.37 4.89
C GLU A 344 -9.57 1.85 5.12
N ALA A 345 -10.33 2.74 4.47
CA ALA A 345 -10.23 4.19 4.57
C ALA A 345 -11.56 4.82 4.11
N ILE A 346 -12.31 5.39 5.05
CA ILE A 346 -13.63 5.96 4.78
C ILE A 346 -13.51 7.10 3.78
N SER A 347 -14.37 7.07 2.77
CA SER A 347 -14.59 8.16 1.82
C SER A 347 -16.05 8.64 1.93
N LEU A 348 -16.26 9.92 1.62
CA LEU A 348 -17.59 10.53 1.60
C LEU A 348 -17.86 11.04 0.19
N THR A 349 -18.83 10.44 -0.50
CA THR A 349 -19.22 10.81 -1.86
C THR A 349 -20.46 11.71 -1.80
N ASP A 350 -20.36 12.94 -2.29
CA ASP A 350 -21.47 13.88 -2.36
C ASP A 350 -22.60 13.31 -3.23
N VAL A 351 -23.81 13.26 -2.70
CA VAL A 351 -24.98 12.73 -3.42
C VAL A 351 -25.30 13.58 -4.64
N ASP A 352 -25.07 14.89 -4.59
CA ASP A 352 -25.33 15.80 -5.71
C ASP A 352 -24.41 15.51 -6.92
N ASP A 353 -23.23 14.93 -6.69
CA ASP A 353 -22.30 14.50 -7.75
C ASP A 353 -22.77 13.23 -8.50
N LEU A 354 -23.71 12.48 -7.91
CA LEU A 354 -24.22 11.21 -8.46
C LEU A 354 -25.54 11.35 -9.22
N ILE A 355 -26.14 12.55 -9.24
CA ILE A 355 -27.48 12.82 -9.82
C ILE A 355 -27.40 13.69 -11.09
N THR A 356 -26.31 13.60 -11.85
CA THR A 356 -26.15 14.39 -13.08
C THR A 356 -27.05 13.89 -14.22
N PRO A 357 -27.56 14.78 -15.10
CA PRO A 357 -28.24 14.37 -16.33
C PRO A 357 -27.32 13.49 -17.18
N GLY A 358 -27.81 12.33 -17.59
CA GLY A 358 -27.09 11.38 -18.45
C GLY A 358 -28.08 10.50 -19.20
N SER A 359 -27.60 9.78 -20.23
CA SER A 359 -28.44 8.85 -21.00
C SER A 359 -28.99 7.69 -20.18
N TYR A 360 -28.49 7.51 -18.95
CA TYR A 360 -28.83 6.48 -17.99
C TYR A 360 -29.74 6.98 -16.86
N SER A 361 -30.15 8.26 -16.89
CA SER A 361 -30.96 8.87 -15.83
C SER A 361 -32.18 9.58 -16.41
N THR A 362 -33.33 9.37 -15.77
CA THR A 362 -34.55 10.11 -16.12
C THR A 362 -34.77 11.27 -15.17
N GLU A 363 -35.20 12.39 -15.74
CA GLU A 363 -35.69 13.52 -14.97
C GLU A 363 -36.97 13.11 -14.24
N THR A 364 -36.92 13.10 -12.92
CA THR A 364 -38.08 12.85 -12.08
C THR A 364 -38.39 14.11 -11.30
N THR A 365 -39.66 14.54 -11.36
CA THR A 365 -40.21 15.58 -10.48
C THR A 365 -41.00 14.90 -9.37
N ILE A 366 -40.69 15.21 -8.11
CA ILE A 366 -41.51 14.76 -6.98
C ILE A 366 -42.75 15.65 -6.94
N LEU A 367 -43.92 15.08 -7.26
CA LEU A 367 -45.21 15.76 -7.17
C LEU A 367 -45.64 15.91 -5.71
N TYR A 368 -46.29 17.04 -5.42
CA TYR A 368 -46.93 17.33 -4.13
C TYR A 368 -47.89 16.19 -3.71
N ASP A 369 -47.85 15.79 -2.44
CA ASP A 369 -48.80 14.84 -1.81
C ASP A 369 -48.74 13.37 -2.30
N SER A 370 -47.59 12.91 -2.78
CA SER A 370 -47.42 11.51 -3.24
C SER A 370 -47.03 10.51 -2.12
N LYS A 371 -46.67 10.99 -0.92
CA LYS A 371 -46.36 10.17 0.27
C LYS A 371 -46.83 10.85 1.57
N PRO A 372 -47.23 10.09 2.62
CA PRO A 372 -47.68 10.66 3.89
C PRO A 372 -46.48 11.24 4.66
N TYR A 373 -46.57 12.54 4.98
CA TYR A 373 -45.58 13.34 5.73
C TYR A 373 -44.34 13.78 4.93
N ASP A 374 -44.36 15.05 4.50
CA ASP A 374 -43.38 15.71 3.65
C ASP A 374 -42.17 16.22 4.46
N THR A 375 -41.03 15.56 4.29
CA THR A 375 -39.72 15.98 4.83
C THR A 375 -38.72 16.33 3.73
N ARG A 376 -39.16 16.49 2.48
CA ARG A 376 -38.26 16.60 1.31
C ARG A 376 -38.33 18.01 0.68
N PRO A 377 -37.22 18.53 0.15
CA PRO A 377 -37.19 19.84 -0.49
C PRO A 377 -38.06 19.87 -1.75
N TYR A 378 -38.92 20.89 -1.83
CA TYR A 378 -39.92 21.10 -2.88
C TYR A 378 -39.32 21.21 -4.30
N ALA A 379 -39.99 20.60 -5.28
CA ALA A 379 -39.87 20.91 -6.72
C ALA A 379 -38.44 20.94 -7.32
N LYS A 380 -37.50 20.13 -6.81
CA LYS A 380 -36.21 19.90 -7.46
C LYS A 380 -36.38 18.72 -8.43
N ALA A 381 -36.10 18.94 -9.72
CA ALA A 381 -35.98 17.85 -10.69
C ALA A 381 -34.68 17.09 -10.39
N TYR A 382 -34.78 15.79 -10.15
CA TYR A 382 -33.62 14.93 -9.91
C TYR A 382 -33.46 13.96 -11.07
N TYR A 383 -32.23 13.79 -11.54
CA TYR A 383 -31.89 12.72 -12.47
C TYR A 383 -31.51 11.49 -11.67
N ARG A 384 -32.28 10.40 -11.84
CA ARG A 384 -32.04 9.14 -11.14
C ARG A 384 -32.02 7.97 -12.11
N PRO A 385 -31.28 6.90 -11.80
CA PRO A 385 -31.32 5.67 -12.58
C PRO A 385 -32.59 4.88 -12.26
N ASP A 386 -33.43 4.67 -13.26
CA ASP A 386 -34.76 4.08 -13.13
C ASP A 386 -34.80 2.58 -13.48
N SER A 387 -33.88 2.09 -14.32
CA SER A 387 -33.70 0.65 -14.55
C SER A 387 -32.78 0.00 -13.51
N GLN A 388 -32.88 -1.32 -13.33
CA GLN A 388 -31.88 -2.07 -12.55
C GLN A 388 -30.70 -2.43 -13.47
N ASP A 389 -29.48 -2.13 -13.04
CA ASP A 389 -28.25 -2.62 -13.70
C ASP A 389 -27.45 -3.45 -12.70
N TYR A 390 -26.86 -4.54 -13.16
CA TYR A 390 -26.06 -5.48 -12.36
C TYR A 390 -24.56 -5.31 -12.60
N ILE A 391 -24.15 -4.39 -13.48
CA ILE A 391 -22.75 -4.05 -13.70
C ILE A 391 -22.57 -2.58 -13.31
N THR A 392 -21.77 -2.34 -12.26
CA THR A 392 -21.60 -1.01 -11.67
C THR A 392 -20.16 -0.80 -11.23
N ILE A 393 -19.80 0.43 -10.86
CA ILE A 393 -18.56 0.77 -10.18
C ILE A 393 -18.93 1.33 -8.79
N LYS A 394 -18.03 1.20 -7.80
CA LYS A 394 -18.19 1.87 -6.51
C LYS A 394 -18.46 3.37 -6.65
N ARG A 395 -19.31 3.90 -5.77
CA ARG A 395 -19.79 5.30 -5.86
C ARG A 395 -18.68 6.32 -5.66
N ASP A 396 -17.66 5.95 -4.90
CA ASP A 396 -16.48 6.78 -4.60
C ASP A 396 -15.42 6.78 -5.72
N SER A 397 -15.79 6.36 -6.93
CA SER A 397 -14.91 6.47 -8.10
C SER A 397 -14.64 7.92 -8.47
N LEU A 398 -13.35 8.27 -8.53
CA LEU A 398 -12.85 9.63 -8.79
C LEU A 398 -13.27 10.18 -10.16
N ASP A 399 -13.47 9.31 -11.15
CA ASP A 399 -13.89 9.65 -12.50
C ASP A 399 -15.39 9.96 -12.61
N GLN A 400 -16.17 9.63 -11.58
CA GLN A 400 -17.64 9.77 -11.52
C GLN A 400 -18.31 9.34 -12.84
N ASN A 401 -17.86 8.22 -13.41
CA ASN A 401 -18.41 7.71 -14.65
C ASN A 401 -19.89 7.27 -14.49
N ALA A 402 -20.53 6.93 -15.61
CA ALA A 402 -21.93 6.51 -15.60
C ALA A 402 -22.19 5.34 -14.64
N TRP A 403 -21.32 4.33 -14.57
CA TRP A 403 -21.50 3.14 -13.75
C TRP A 403 -21.34 3.39 -12.24
N SER A 404 -20.54 4.38 -11.84
CA SER A 404 -20.47 4.80 -10.42
C SER A 404 -21.67 5.68 -10.03
N ARG A 405 -22.06 6.62 -10.90
CA ARG A 405 -23.26 7.46 -10.69
C ARG A 405 -24.56 6.67 -10.69
N TYR A 406 -24.63 5.61 -11.47
CA TYR A 406 -25.80 4.73 -11.58
C TYR A 406 -26.00 3.83 -10.37
N ASN A 407 -24.96 3.55 -9.58
CA ASN A 407 -25.01 2.52 -8.55
C ASN A 407 -26.02 2.84 -7.43
N ARG A 408 -27.09 2.03 -7.33
CA ARG A 408 -28.15 2.12 -6.31
C ARG A 408 -28.41 0.78 -5.61
N TRP A 409 -27.40 -0.08 -5.53
CA TRP A 409 -27.48 -1.31 -4.74
C TRP A 409 -27.14 -1.04 -3.29
N PHE A 410 -28.08 -1.34 -2.39
CA PHE A 410 -27.89 -1.19 -0.95
C PHE A 410 -28.05 -2.54 -0.27
N HIS A 411 -27.12 -2.86 0.63
CA HIS A 411 -27.22 -4.06 1.43
C HIS A 411 -28.38 -3.93 2.43
N ARG A 412 -29.05 -5.05 2.71
CA ARG A 412 -30.21 -5.12 3.62
C ARG A 412 -29.92 -4.53 4.99
N SER A 413 -28.76 -4.84 5.56
CA SER A 413 -28.36 -4.31 6.88
C SER A 413 -28.27 -2.78 6.90
N VAL A 414 -27.85 -2.14 5.80
CA VAL A 414 -27.78 -0.68 5.68
C VAL A 414 -29.18 -0.09 5.72
N ILE A 415 -30.13 -0.71 5.02
CA ILE A 415 -31.53 -0.27 4.97
C ILE A 415 -32.17 -0.41 6.35
N GLU A 416 -31.99 -1.56 7.00
CA GLU A 416 -32.53 -1.85 8.32
C GLU A 416 -31.92 -0.92 9.39
N GLU A 417 -30.61 -0.68 9.34
CA GLU A 417 -29.92 0.19 10.29
C GLU A 417 -30.31 1.66 10.10
N THR A 418 -30.43 2.11 8.86
CA THR A 418 -30.95 3.45 8.54
C THR A 418 -32.38 3.64 9.06
N ALA A 419 -33.21 2.61 8.94
CA ALA A 419 -34.58 2.63 9.42
C ALA A 419 -34.65 2.66 10.95
N ARG A 420 -33.82 1.85 11.63
CA ARG A 420 -33.68 1.83 13.09
C ARG A 420 -33.29 3.19 13.64
N VAL A 421 -32.28 3.84 13.06
CA VAL A 421 -31.77 5.13 13.54
C VAL A 421 -32.77 6.27 13.31
N ASN A 422 -33.48 6.24 12.18
CA ASN A 422 -34.49 7.25 11.84
C ASN A 422 -35.88 6.95 12.42
N GLY A 423 -36.06 5.83 13.13
CA GLY A 423 -37.32 5.49 13.80
C GLY A 423 -38.46 5.08 12.86
N PHE A 424 -38.17 4.45 11.72
CA PHE A 424 -39.19 3.91 10.81
C PHE A 424 -39.00 2.40 10.56
N THR A 425 -40.05 1.72 10.11
CA THR A 425 -39.98 0.32 9.69
C THR A 425 -39.67 0.26 8.20
N PRO A 426 -38.57 -0.39 7.77
CA PRO A 426 -38.25 -0.49 6.36
C PRO A 426 -39.22 -1.44 5.65
N ILE A 427 -39.66 -1.08 4.46
CA ILE A 427 -40.41 -1.98 3.58
C ILE A 427 -39.40 -2.51 2.56
N LEU A 428 -39.04 -3.78 2.69
CA LEU A 428 -38.16 -4.47 1.75
C LEU A 428 -39.01 -5.03 0.60
N ASP A 429 -38.97 -4.35 -0.55
CA ASP A 429 -39.68 -4.79 -1.75
C ASP A 429 -38.92 -5.94 -2.43
N GLU A 430 -39.49 -7.13 -2.41
CA GLU A 430 -38.89 -8.32 -3.04
C GLU A 430 -38.76 -8.19 -4.57
N THR A 431 -39.51 -7.28 -5.20
CA THR A 431 -39.33 -6.98 -6.63
C THR A 431 -38.05 -6.19 -6.91
N ALA A 432 -37.59 -5.41 -5.91
CA ALA A 432 -36.37 -4.63 -5.93
C ALA A 432 -35.13 -5.42 -5.48
N ARG A 433 -35.32 -6.60 -4.87
CA ARG A 433 -34.21 -7.47 -4.47
C ARG A 433 -33.44 -7.98 -5.69
N ALA A 434 -32.11 -8.05 -5.58
CA ALA A 434 -31.27 -8.58 -6.64
C ALA A 434 -31.61 -10.05 -6.94
N LYS A 435 -31.80 -10.33 -8.24
CA LYS A 435 -32.20 -11.65 -8.76
C LYS A 435 -31.02 -12.45 -9.32
N ARG A 436 -29.87 -11.81 -9.50
CA ARG A 436 -28.63 -12.38 -10.03
C ARG A 436 -27.42 -11.67 -9.39
N PRO A 437 -26.21 -12.26 -9.46
CA PRO A 437 -24.97 -11.64 -8.99
C PRO A 437 -24.80 -10.21 -9.51
N ILE A 438 -24.35 -9.31 -8.64
CA ILE A 438 -23.99 -7.94 -8.99
C ILE A 438 -22.47 -7.90 -9.17
N ILE A 439 -22.02 -7.40 -10.32
CA ILE A 439 -20.63 -7.10 -10.60
C ILE A 439 -20.44 -5.63 -10.28
N GLU A 440 -19.91 -5.34 -9.11
CA GLU A 440 -19.44 -3.99 -8.78
C GLU A 440 -17.94 -3.98 -8.82
N PHE A 441 -17.38 -3.16 -9.71
CA PHE A 441 -15.96 -2.95 -9.82
C PHE A 441 -15.44 -1.95 -8.78
N ASP A 442 -14.18 -2.12 -8.39
CA ASP A 442 -13.50 -1.21 -7.47
C ASP A 442 -13.37 0.22 -8.03
N SER A 443 -13.26 1.18 -7.13
CA SER A 443 -12.98 2.58 -7.46
C SER A 443 -11.57 2.74 -8.05
N GLY A 444 -11.40 3.71 -8.96
CA GLY A 444 -10.10 4.07 -9.52
C GLY A 444 -9.64 3.23 -10.72
N LEU A 445 -10.52 2.38 -11.28
CA LEU A 445 -10.22 1.68 -12.53
C LEU A 445 -10.14 2.65 -13.71
N ALA A 446 -9.08 2.54 -14.49
CA ALA A 446 -8.93 3.29 -15.73
C ALA A 446 -9.75 2.65 -16.85
N LEU A 447 -10.87 3.30 -17.21
CA LEU A 447 -11.72 2.84 -18.31
C LEU A 447 -11.15 3.25 -19.67
N TYR A 448 -11.33 2.39 -20.67
CA TYR A 448 -10.85 2.64 -22.04
C TYR A 448 -11.53 3.87 -22.64
N ASN A 449 -10.74 4.85 -23.11
CA ASN A 449 -11.23 6.10 -23.70
C ASN A 449 -12.07 6.97 -22.74
N HIS A 450 -11.76 6.94 -21.45
CA HIS A 450 -12.36 7.79 -20.42
C HIS A 450 -11.29 8.55 -19.63
N GLY A 451 -11.70 9.64 -18.96
CA GLY A 451 -10.84 10.34 -18.00
C GLY A 451 -10.77 9.62 -16.66
N THR A 452 -9.73 9.87 -15.88
CA THR A 452 -9.51 9.28 -14.55
C THR A 452 -10.01 10.16 -13.39
N VAL A 453 -10.41 11.39 -13.69
CA VAL A 453 -10.88 12.38 -12.71
C VAL A 453 -12.07 13.14 -13.30
N ALA A 454 -13.15 13.22 -12.52
CA ALA A 454 -14.34 13.96 -12.89
C ALA A 454 -14.10 15.47 -12.85
N LYS A 455 -14.77 16.19 -13.76
CA LYS A 455 -14.93 17.64 -13.63
C LYS A 455 -16.22 17.95 -12.88
N LYS A 456 -16.23 19.04 -12.11
CA LYS A 456 -17.44 19.53 -11.46
C LYS A 456 -18.52 19.82 -12.50
N SER A 457 -19.75 19.48 -12.17
CA SER A 457 -20.92 19.83 -12.99
C SER A 457 -21.00 21.36 -13.16
N VAL A 458 -21.24 21.80 -14.38
CA VAL A 458 -21.48 23.22 -14.70
C VAL A 458 -22.98 23.43 -14.90
N THR A 459 -23.52 24.50 -14.31
CA THR A 459 -24.95 24.84 -14.42
C THR A 459 -25.30 25.37 -15.81
N LEU A 460 -24.35 25.98 -16.50
CA LEU A 460 -24.51 26.55 -17.82
C LEU A 460 -23.27 26.22 -18.66
N PHE A 461 -23.51 25.72 -19.86
CA PHE A 461 -22.49 25.56 -20.89
C PHE A 461 -22.87 26.44 -22.08
N ASP A 462 -22.13 27.53 -22.26
CA ASP A 462 -22.36 28.47 -23.37
C ASP A 462 -21.48 28.09 -24.55
N THR A 463 -22.11 27.70 -25.65
CA THR A 463 -21.45 27.37 -26.93
C THR A 463 -21.61 28.45 -27.99
N VAL A 464 -22.33 29.53 -27.67
CA VAL A 464 -22.81 30.52 -28.64
C VAL A 464 -22.09 31.85 -28.46
N THR A 465 -21.77 32.24 -27.22
CA THR A 465 -21.10 33.52 -26.96
C THR A 465 -19.60 33.40 -27.23
N THR A 466 -19.11 34.19 -28.20
CA THR A 466 -17.67 34.36 -28.45
C THR A 466 -17.07 35.27 -27.39
N ASP A 467 -16.00 34.83 -26.72
CA ASP A 467 -15.30 35.64 -25.71
C ASP A 467 -14.75 36.92 -26.36
N ALA A 468 -14.91 38.06 -25.69
CA ALA A 468 -14.43 39.36 -26.16
C ALA A 468 -12.90 39.40 -26.29
N PHE A 469 -12.18 38.47 -25.66
CA PHE A 469 -10.72 38.35 -25.72
C PHE A 469 -10.21 37.19 -26.60
N SER A 470 -11.09 36.32 -27.12
CA SER A 470 -10.70 35.36 -28.14
C SER A 470 -10.63 36.08 -29.49
N THR A 471 -9.41 36.48 -29.89
CA THR A 471 -9.11 37.03 -31.23
C THR A 471 -8.61 35.97 -32.19
#